data_AF-A0A2K8SEA0-F1
#
_entry.id   AF-A0A2K8SEA0-F1
#
_cell.length_a   1.000
_cell.length_b   1.000
_cell.length_c   1.000
_cell.angle_alpha   90.00
_cell.angle_beta   90.00
_cell.angle_gamma   90.00
#
_symmetry.space_group_name_H-M   'P 1'
#
loop_
_entity.id
_entity.type
_entity.pdbx_description
1 polymer ?
#
loop_
_entity_poly.entity_id
_entity_poly.type
_entity_poly.pdbx_seq_one_letter_code
_entity_poly.pdbx_strand_id
1 'polypeptide(L)'
;MKKLLSMLAVFGITSSATVTVVACGTKSENKNPENKPEQPKEDLNKIIKDFKDEATNIYIDHIKNEVMQNLIGIQESEKKHLFIKKDKITAFSNKEKELTLKDKKDIEYDENLILNSTLLAQKLNELKKVNKYKVILDDIDFIFDGVEIIYNDNLKIKSGELSQGVYIGNFINEYKVNIKYKGKNSIEKFEIKDILKYTSTDDATFKLVGDNLVKNTEKDFLVSNEMRKYSNFEWNNIKGNKQTYEGFGDFSDEIKKYINSNDEYKKNLIDFIKQKYFTSFQNLNLEFSNSNIYLDSKFKTNLLNVFENKSSNSFENYISSEASSEKIFKAIFRNDPNSKINIDSLKELYFTKTNIQKWNKELLDLKNNYLKDIKMSQDQITTVQKTNEFNNASSIGNVKIKGVNIIIGTGENKYNHELPDFNLSITYNASNNDSQMIDYLSEFTSKEIIKEFHNFYGIDSNFKYPEFNSNEDYLMNIGDKNLISNMKKYYKNNPGDLGEGYLATVFWTIIYANTSQIHSILLKNIKTSTLSDKPVYESFFININDSNNLFDYASSRVWGNRNNKITASLNDDIFVFTSAKGGAKDKNPDSITFKLGYLAVNFKYEKLFKLSENQDSKAFVKFKY
;
A
#
# COMPACT_ATOMS: atom_id res chain seq x y z
N MET A 1 -19.92 -60.90 -16.38
CA MET A 1 -18.71 -60.13 -15.98
C MET A 1 -18.08 -59.58 -17.25
N LYS A 2 -18.00 -58.28 -17.58
CA LYS A 2 -18.00 -57.04 -16.80
C LYS A 2 -18.98 -56.03 -17.46
N LYS A 3 -20.17 -55.88 -16.88
CA LYS A 3 -20.95 -54.63 -16.92
C LYS A 3 -20.33 -53.74 -15.84
N LEU A 4 -19.27 -53.01 -16.20
CA LEU A 4 -18.58 -52.04 -15.32
C LEU A 4 -17.55 -51.22 -16.13
N LEU A 5 -17.93 -50.75 -17.33
CA LEU A 5 -17.07 -49.86 -18.13
C LEU A 5 -17.76 -48.55 -18.54
N SER A 6 -18.79 -48.16 -17.79
CA SER A 6 -19.50 -46.89 -17.96
C SER A 6 -19.83 -46.33 -16.58
N MET A 7 -18.80 -45.92 -15.84
CA MET A 7 -18.83 -44.98 -14.72
C MET A 7 -17.48 -45.05 -13.99
N LEU A 8 -16.60 -44.07 -14.25
CA LEU A 8 -15.55 -43.53 -13.38
C LEU A 8 -14.52 -42.79 -14.25
N ALA A 9 -14.95 -41.66 -14.83
CA ALA A 9 -14.05 -40.58 -15.19
C ALA A 9 -14.04 -39.61 -14.01
N VAL A 10 -13.25 -39.94 -13.00
CA VAL A 10 -13.06 -39.15 -11.77
C VAL A 10 -11.58 -39.27 -11.37
N PHE A 11 -10.89 -38.14 -11.53
CA PHE A 11 -9.61 -37.70 -10.93
C PHE A 11 -8.33 -38.54 -11.08
N GLY A 12 -7.24 -37.85 -11.46
CA GLY A 12 -5.88 -38.33 -11.17
C GLY A 12 -4.75 -37.77 -12.02
N ILE A 13 -4.48 -36.47 -11.89
CA ILE A 13 -3.19 -35.76 -12.04
C ILE A 13 -1.94 -36.65 -12.25
N THR A 14 -1.12 -36.39 -13.29
CA THR A 14 0.29 -35.91 -13.19
C THR A 14 1.09 -36.03 -14.50
N SER A 15 1.56 -34.85 -14.94
CA SER A 15 2.89 -34.49 -15.47
C SER A 15 3.53 -35.15 -16.70
N SER A 16 4.00 -34.23 -17.58
CA SER A 16 5.18 -34.25 -18.46
C SER A 16 5.10 -35.13 -19.71
N ALA A 17 5.58 -34.74 -20.91
CA ALA A 17 6.11 -33.50 -21.44
C ALA A 17 6.05 -33.55 -22.98
N THR A 18 6.35 -32.41 -23.61
CA THR A 18 6.93 -32.23 -24.96
C THR A 18 6.08 -32.30 -26.24
N VAL A 19 5.82 -31.07 -26.74
CA VAL A 19 5.98 -30.52 -28.11
C VAL A 19 5.24 -31.18 -29.28
N THR A 20 4.31 -30.45 -29.89
CA THR A 20 4.51 -29.72 -31.17
C THR A 20 3.18 -29.17 -31.67
N VAL A 21 3.05 -27.85 -31.78
CA VAL A 21 2.22 -27.27 -32.84
C VAL A 21 3.04 -26.19 -33.52
N VAL A 22 3.50 -26.54 -34.71
CA VAL A 22 4.05 -25.65 -35.72
C VAL A 22 2.90 -24.81 -36.26
N ALA A 23 3.01 -23.49 -36.17
CA ALA A 23 2.26 -22.59 -37.02
C ALA A 23 3.22 -21.51 -37.54
N CYS A 24 3.93 -21.84 -38.63
CA CYS A 24 4.50 -20.83 -39.52
C CYS A 24 3.36 -20.10 -40.22
N GLY A 25 2.97 -18.95 -39.68
CA GLY A 25 2.29 -17.91 -40.45
C GLY A 25 3.35 -17.11 -41.20
N THR A 26 3.54 -17.41 -42.48
CA THR A 26 4.37 -16.67 -43.42
C THR A 26 3.94 -15.19 -43.50
N LYS A 27 4.80 -14.27 -43.04
CA LYS A 27 4.89 -12.91 -43.57
C LYS A 27 6.35 -12.53 -43.78
N SER A 28 6.60 -12.02 -44.99
CA SER A 28 7.87 -11.77 -45.66
C SER A 28 8.93 -11.05 -44.82
N GLU A 29 10.16 -11.52 -44.92
CA GLU A 29 11.38 -10.81 -44.54
C GLU A 29 11.45 -9.44 -45.22
N ASN A 30 11.44 -8.37 -44.42
CA ASN A 30 12.04 -7.10 -44.82
C ASN A 30 13.35 -6.95 -44.05
N LYS A 31 14.46 -7.10 -44.79
CA LYS A 31 15.83 -6.95 -44.31
C LYS A 31 16.13 -5.46 -44.10
N ASN A 32 16.06 -5.00 -42.85
CA ASN A 32 16.87 -3.91 -42.29
C ASN A 32 16.71 -3.89 -40.76
N PRO A 33 17.71 -4.33 -39.96
CA PRO A 33 17.61 -4.34 -38.50
C PRO A 33 18.07 -3.05 -37.82
N GLU A 34 18.55 -2.05 -38.56
CA GLU A 34 19.09 -0.83 -37.98
C GLU A 34 18.00 0.25 -37.89
N ASN A 35 17.72 0.72 -36.68
CA ASN A 35 16.80 1.81 -36.32
C ASN A 35 15.34 1.44 -36.00
N LYS A 36 15.13 0.51 -35.06
CA LYS A 36 14.05 0.72 -34.07
C LYS A 36 14.68 1.13 -32.74
N PRO A 37 14.25 2.24 -32.12
CA PRO A 37 14.66 2.53 -30.76
C PRO A 37 14.20 1.34 -29.89
N GLU A 38 15.13 0.65 -29.25
CA GLU A 38 14.80 -0.32 -28.21
C GLU A 38 13.98 0.42 -27.17
N GLN A 39 12.69 0.08 -27.10
CA GLN A 39 11.86 0.50 -25.98
C GLN A 39 12.53 0.01 -24.69
N PRO A 40 12.56 0.82 -23.62
CA PRO A 40 13.05 0.37 -22.33
C PRO A 40 12.31 -0.93 -21.99
N LYS A 41 13.04 -2.01 -21.70
CA LYS A 41 12.43 -3.22 -21.16
C LYS A 41 11.88 -2.88 -19.78
N GLU A 42 10.64 -2.41 -19.73
CA GLU A 42 9.90 -2.25 -18.49
C GLU A 42 9.90 -3.61 -17.76
N ASP A 43 10.14 -3.58 -16.45
CA ASP A 43 10.20 -4.79 -15.63
C ASP A 43 8.81 -5.45 -15.61
N LEU A 44 8.63 -6.51 -16.41
CA LEU A 44 7.38 -7.25 -16.55
C LEU A 44 6.79 -7.64 -15.18
N ASN A 45 7.63 -8.01 -14.21
CA ASN A 45 7.18 -8.39 -12.87
C ASN A 45 6.52 -7.22 -12.13
N LYS A 46 7.07 -6.02 -12.31
CA LYS A 46 6.53 -4.79 -11.73
C LYS A 46 5.20 -4.43 -12.38
N ILE A 47 5.08 -4.52 -13.71
CA ILE A 47 3.81 -4.30 -14.42
C ILE A 47 2.74 -5.28 -13.92
N ILE A 48 3.08 -6.56 -13.79
CA ILE A 48 2.17 -7.59 -13.27
C ILE A 48 1.74 -7.29 -11.83
N LYS A 49 2.68 -6.85 -10.98
CA LYS A 49 2.37 -6.47 -9.60
C LYS A 49 1.38 -5.30 -9.56
N ASP A 50 1.69 -4.21 -10.26
CA ASP A 50 0.87 -3.01 -10.28
C ASP A 50 -0.54 -3.30 -10.83
N PHE A 51 -0.63 -4.16 -11.86
CA PHE A 51 -1.89 -4.67 -12.38
C PHE A 51 -2.71 -5.43 -11.33
N LYS A 52 -2.08 -6.35 -10.57
CA LYS A 52 -2.76 -7.11 -9.50
C LYS A 52 -3.27 -6.20 -8.39
N ASP A 53 -2.48 -5.19 -8.01
CA ASP A 53 -2.87 -4.21 -7.00
C ASP A 53 -4.05 -3.35 -7.47
N GLU A 54 -4.04 -2.89 -8.73
CA GLU A 54 -5.14 -2.11 -9.31
C GLU A 54 -6.41 -2.94 -9.49
N ALA A 55 -6.30 -4.17 -9.98
CA ALA A 55 -7.42 -5.11 -10.08
C ALA A 55 -8.05 -5.42 -8.71
N THR A 56 -7.22 -5.56 -7.67
CA THR A 56 -7.69 -5.75 -6.28
C THR A 56 -8.44 -4.52 -5.79
N ASN A 57 -7.96 -3.32 -6.06
CA ASN A 57 -8.67 -2.09 -5.69
C ASN A 57 -10.02 -1.96 -6.41
N ILE A 58 -10.08 -2.26 -7.71
CA ILE A 58 -11.34 -2.28 -8.48
C ILE A 58 -12.34 -3.26 -7.85
N TYR A 59 -11.88 -4.46 -7.49
CA TYR A 59 -12.71 -5.46 -6.81
C TYR A 59 -13.24 -4.95 -5.47
N ILE A 60 -12.37 -4.42 -4.60
CA ILE A 60 -12.77 -3.91 -3.28
C ILE A 60 -13.81 -2.79 -3.42
N ASP A 61 -13.59 -1.85 -4.33
CA ASP A 61 -14.51 -0.74 -4.57
C ASP A 61 -15.84 -1.22 -5.16
N HIS A 62 -15.82 -2.27 -5.99
CA HIS A 62 -17.02 -2.91 -6.52
C HIS A 62 -17.85 -3.59 -5.43
N ILE A 63 -17.21 -4.39 -4.56
CA ILE A 63 -17.91 -5.02 -3.44
C ILE A 63 -18.55 -3.96 -2.54
N LYS A 64 -17.80 -2.91 -2.21
CA LYS A 64 -18.26 -1.82 -1.33
C LYS A 64 -19.45 -1.06 -1.91
N ASN A 65 -19.40 -0.67 -3.18
CA ASN A 65 -20.39 0.24 -3.77
C ASN A 65 -21.57 -0.47 -4.45
N GLU A 66 -21.37 -1.67 -4.98
CA GLU A 66 -22.37 -2.33 -5.84
C GLU A 66 -23.00 -3.58 -5.20
N VAL A 67 -22.24 -4.31 -4.38
CA VAL A 67 -22.65 -5.63 -3.87
C VAL A 67 -23.23 -5.54 -2.45
N MET A 68 -22.57 -4.79 -1.57
CA MET A 68 -22.88 -4.74 -0.14
C MET A 68 -24.36 -4.45 0.19
N GLN A 69 -25.03 -3.62 -0.61
CA GLN A 69 -26.45 -3.28 -0.45
C GLN A 69 -27.44 -4.39 -0.86
N ASN A 70 -26.94 -5.47 -1.47
CA ASN A 70 -27.74 -6.59 -1.97
C ASN A 70 -27.51 -7.87 -1.16
N LEU A 71 -26.79 -7.81 -0.03
CA LEU A 71 -26.49 -8.97 0.81
C LEU A 71 -27.64 -9.38 1.72
N ILE A 72 -28.73 -8.61 1.74
CA ILE A 72 -29.96 -8.92 2.46
C ILE A 72 -31.13 -8.82 1.48
N GLY A 73 -31.77 -9.95 1.22
CA GLY A 73 -32.90 -10.04 0.30
C GLY A 73 -34.21 -10.34 0.99
N ILE A 74 -35.26 -9.93 0.29
CA ILE A 74 -36.64 -10.30 0.53
C ILE A 74 -37.20 -10.97 -0.72
N GLN A 75 -38.39 -11.57 -0.61
CA GLN A 75 -39.04 -12.27 -1.72
C GLN A 75 -39.09 -11.44 -3.02
N GLU A 76 -39.28 -10.11 -2.91
CA GLU A 76 -39.30 -9.21 -4.08
C GLU A 76 -37.94 -9.11 -4.77
N SER A 77 -36.84 -8.95 -4.02
CA SER A 77 -35.49 -8.88 -4.60
C SER A 77 -35.00 -10.25 -5.08
N GLU A 78 -35.51 -11.33 -4.50
CA GLU A 78 -35.14 -12.71 -4.81
C GLU A 78 -35.91 -13.30 -6.01
N LYS A 79 -36.83 -12.55 -6.64
CA LYS A 79 -37.63 -13.04 -7.77
C LYS A 79 -36.81 -13.61 -8.93
N LYS A 80 -35.61 -13.06 -9.13
CA LYS A 80 -34.69 -13.50 -10.18
C LYS A 80 -33.78 -14.66 -9.75
N HIS A 81 -33.79 -15.01 -8.46
CA HIS A 81 -32.94 -16.05 -7.89
C HIS A 81 -33.52 -17.45 -8.15
N LEU A 82 -32.66 -18.38 -8.53
CA LEU A 82 -33.02 -19.76 -8.81
C LEU A 82 -32.94 -20.63 -7.54
N PHE A 83 -31.91 -20.43 -6.72
CA PHE A 83 -31.62 -21.17 -5.50
C PHE A 83 -31.56 -20.30 -4.23
N ILE A 84 -30.86 -19.16 -4.22
CA ILE A 84 -30.62 -18.33 -3.03
C ILE A 84 -31.88 -17.52 -2.70
N LYS A 85 -32.89 -18.20 -2.14
CA LYS A 85 -34.20 -17.67 -1.78
C LYS A 85 -34.85 -18.47 -0.65
N LYS A 86 -35.81 -17.86 0.06
CA LYS A 86 -36.48 -18.43 1.25
C LYS A 86 -36.83 -19.92 1.17
N ASP A 87 -37.60 -20.34 0.16
CA ASP A 87 -38.10 -21.73 0.08
C ASP A 87 -36.96 -22.76 -0.06
N LYS A 88 -35.94 -22.42 -0.85
CA LYS A 88 -34.79 -23.28 -1.11
C LYS A 88 -33.83 -23.31 0.08
N ILE A 89 -33.55 -22.16 0.67
CA ILE A 89 -32.72 -22.08 1.90
C ILE A 89 -33.37 -22.87 3.03
N THR A 90 -34.70 -22.79 3.17
CA THR A 90 -35.45 -23.56 4.16
C THR A 90 -35.36 -25.07 3.89
N ALA A 91 -35.56 -25.49 2.64
CA ALA A 91 -35.52 -26.91 2.25
C ALA A 91 -34.14 -27.55 2.44
N PHE A 92 -33.06 -26.79 2.22
CA PHE A 92 -31.67 -27.26 2.28
C PHE A 92 -30.93 -26.87 3.57
N SER A 93 -31.63 -26.35 4.58
CA SER A 93 -31.04 -25.99 5.87
C SER A 93 -30.37 -27.19 6.53
N ASN A 94 -29.05 -27.11 6.77
CA ASN A 94 -28.18 -28.20 7.26
C ASN A 94 -28.06 -29.42 6.32
N LYS A 95 -28.41 -29.27 5.03
CA LYS A 95 -28.42 -30.36 4.04
C LYS A 95 -27.54 -30.03 2.84
N GLU A 96 -26.42 -29.35 3.06
CA GLU A 96 -25.50 -28.90 2.02
C GLU A 96 -24.91 -30.07 1.21
N LYS A 97 -24.80 -31.25 1.84
CA LYS A 97 -24.35 -32.50 1.18
C LYS A 97 -25.39 -33.10 0.22
N GLU A 98 -26.64 -32.68 0.30
CA GLU A 98 -27.74 -33.16 -0.56
C GLU A 98 -27.91 -32.34 -1.85
N LEU A 99 -27.09 -31.30 -2.05
CA LEU A 99 -27.16 -30.44 -3.24
C LEU A 99 -26.87 -31.21 -4.53
N THR A 100 -27.80 -31.15 -5.48
CA THR A 100 -27.62 -31.75 -6.81
C THR A 100 -26.71 -30.89 -7.70
N LEU A 101 -26.27 -31.45 -8.83
CA LEU A 101 -25.55 -30.67 -9.84
C LEU A 101 -26.37 -29.49 -10.40
N LYS A 102 -27.70 -29.62 -10.44
CA LYS A 102 -28.58 -28.53 -10.84
C LYS A 102 -28.60 -27.43 -9.78
N ASP A 103 -28.74 -27.79 -8.51
CA ASP A 103 -28.73 -26.82 -7.41
C ASP A 103 -27.41 -26.03 -7.38
N LYS A 104 -26.28 -26.69 -7.64
CA LYS A 104 -24.97 -26.02 -7.76
C LYS A 104 -24.94 -25.00 -8.91
N LYS A 105 -25.44 -25.36 -10.09
CA LYS A 105 -25.54 -24.40 -11.23
C LYS A 105 -26.47 -23.22 -10.93
N ASP A 106 -27.57 -23.48 -10.22
CA ASP A 106 -28.51 -22.44 -9.81
C ASP A 106 -27.86 -21.49 -8.78
N ILE A 107 -27.05 -22.02 -7.86
CA ILE A 107 -26.20 -21.23 -6.94
C ILE A 107 -25.17 -20.40 -7.72
N GLU A 108 -24.45 -21.00 -8.68
CA GLU A 108 -23.49 -20.30 -9.54
C GLU A 108 -24.11 -19.11 -10.28
N TYR A 109 -25.31 -19.29 -10.81
CA TYR A 109 -26.06 -18.22 -11.44
C TYR A 109 -26.41 -17.10 -10.44
N ASP A 110 -26.95 -17.45 -9.27
CA ASP A 110 -27.39 -16.48 -8.28
C ASP A 110 -26.22 -15.70 -7.67
N GLU A 111 -25.09 -16.34 -7.37
CA GLU A 111 -23.92 -15.61 -6.86
C GLU A 111 -23.38 -14.63 -7.90
N ASN A 112 -23.34 -14.99 -9.18
CA ASN A 112 -22.93 -14.06 -10.23
C ASN A 112 -23.88 -12.85 -10.35
N LEU A 113 -25.17 -13.07 -10.09
CA LEU A 113 -26.17 -12.00 -10.06
C LEU A 113 -25.97 -11.10 -8.83
N ILE A 114 -25.82 -11.67 -7.64
CA ILE A 114 -25.62 -10.94 -6.36
C ILE A 114 -24.32 -10.14 -6.40
N LEU A 115 -23.23 -10.75 -6.86
CA LEU A 115 -21.93 -10.09 -7.00
C LEU A 115 -21.89 -9.08 -8.15
N ASN A 116 -22.94 -8.99 -8.97
CA ASN A 116 -22.99 -8.15 -10.16
C ASN A 116 -21.73 -8.33 -11.04
N SER A 117 -21.37 -9.60 -11.31
CA SER A 117 -20.13 -9.98 -11.98
C SER A 117 -19.97 -9.35 -13.36
N THR A 118 -21.08 -9.03 -14.04
CA THR A 118 -21.05 -8.35 -15.34
C THR A 118 -20.45 -6.95 -15.22
N LEU A 119 -20.85 -6.17 -14.22
CA LEU A 119 -20.30 -4.84 -13.98
C LEU A 119 -18.84 -4.91 -13.52
N LEU A 120 -18.49 -5.90 -12.67
CA LEU A 120 -17.10 -6.14 -12.28
C LEU A 120 -16.22 -6.43 -13.51
N ALA A 121 -16.68 -7.29 -14.42
CA ALA A 121 -15.98 -7.60 -15.65
C ALA A 121 -15.76 -6.36 -16.52
N GLN A 122 -16.76 -5.48 -16.62
CA GLN A 122 -16.63 -4.21 -17.34
C GLN A 122 -15.57 -3.31 -16.70
N LYS A 123 -15.64 -3.10 -15.37
CA LYS A 123 -14.68 -2.28 -14.63
C LYS A 123 -13.25 -2.81 -14.77
N LEU A 124 -13.04 -4.12 -14.69
CA LEU A 124 -11.72 -4.73 -14.88
C LEU A 124 -11.22 -4.57 -16.32
N ASN A 125 -12.07 -4.75 -17.33
CA ASN A 125 -11.69 -4.61 -18.74
C ASN A 125 -11.23 -3.20 -19.12
N GLU A 126 -11.58 -2.16 -18.34
CA GLU A 126 -11.05 -0.81 -18.54
C GLU A 126 -9.51 -0.76 -18.39
N LEU A 127 -8.90 -1.69 -17.64
CA LEU A 127 -7.44 -1.80 -17.52
C LEU A 127 -6.75 -2.07 -18.88
N LYS A 128 -7.45 -2.63 -19.89
CA LYS A 128 -6.89 -2.79 -21.25
C LYS A 128 -6.61 -1.44 -21.92
N LYS A 129 -7.27 -0.35 -21.50
CA LYS A 129 -7.06 1.00 -22.06
C LYS A 129 -5.81 1.68 -21.48
N VAL A 130 -5.29 1.19 -20.36
CA VAL A 130 -4.10 1.75 -19.70
C VAL A 130 -2.85 1.27 -20.44
N ASN A 131 -2.15 2.21 -21.09
CA ASN A 131 -0.98 1.89 -21.93
C ASN A 131 0.09 1.04 -21.23
N LYS A 132 0.31 1.27 -19.92
CA LYS A 132 1.25 0.51 -19.08
C LYS A 132 1.00 -1.00 -19.09
N TYR A 133 -0.26 -1.44 -19.21
CA TYR A 133 -0.62 -2.85 -19.09
C TYR A 133 -0.74 -3.57 -20.43
N LYS A 134 -0.57 -2.88 -21.57
CA LYS A 134 -0.68 -3.49 -22.92
C LYS A 134 0.20 -4.73 -23.09
N VAL A 135 1.43 -4.69 -22.61
CA VAL A 135 2.38 -5.81 -22.71
C VAL A 135 1.89 -7.09 -22.02
N ILE A 136 0.98 -6.99 -21.04
CA ILE A 136 0.39 -8.14 -20.35
C ILE A 136 -1.10 -8.37 -20.69
N LEU A 137 -1.76 -7.46 -21.42
CA LEU A 137 -3.22 -7.53 -21.67
C LEU A 137 -3.63 -7.52 -23.15
N ASP A 138 -2.75 -7.17 -24.09
CA ASP A 138 -3.11 -7.07 -25.52
C ASP A 138 -3.58 -8.42 -26.09
N ASP A 139 -2.96 -9.52 -25.67
CA ASP A 139 -3.31 -10.89 -26.09
C ASP A 139 -4.41 -11.54 -25.22
N ILE A 140 -5.00 -10.79 -24.29
CA ILE A 140 -6.03 -11.28 -23.38
C ILE A 140 -7.38 -10.73 -23.84
N ASP A 141 -8.23 -11.55 -24.45
CA ASP A 141 -9.55 -11.12 -24.93
C ASP A 141 -10.39 -10.49 -23.80
N PHE A 142 -10.48 -11.20 -22.67
CA PHE A 142 -11.20 -10.78 -21.47
C PHE A 142 -10.32 -10.93 -20.23
N ILE A 143 -10.18 -9.84 -19.48
CA ILE A 143 -9.42 -9.83 -18.22
C ILE A 143 -10.13 -10.66 -17.17
N PHE A 144 -11.45 -10.54 -17.08
CA PHE A 144 -12.27 -11.30 -16.15
C PHE A 144 -12.61 -12.67 -16.72
N ASP A 145 -12.21 -13.72 -16.01
CA ASP A 145 -12.43 -15.13 -16.38
C ASP A 145 -13.61 -15.78 -15.63
N GLY A 146 -14.33 -15.00 -14.83
CA GLY A 146 -15.50 -15.45 -14.09
C GLY A 146 -15.32 -15.52 -12.57
N VAL A 147 -16.43 -15.82 -11.91
CA VAL A 147 -16.47 -16.20 -10.50
C VAL A 147 -16.48 -17.73 -10.41
N GLU A 148 -15.55 -18.30 -9.67
CA GLU A 148 -15.48 -19.73 -9.36
C GLU A 148 -15.97 -19.96 -7.94
N ILE A 149 -17.02 -20.78 -7.80
CA ILE A 149 -17.57 -21.14 -6.50
C ILE A 149 -16.83 -22.33 -5.91
N ILE A 150 -16.50 -22.26 -4.62
CA ILE A 150 -15.79 -23.32 -3.90
C ILE A 150 -16.78 -24.12 -3.06
N TYR A 151 -17.15 -25.31 -3.56
CA TYR A 151 -17.96 -26.26 -2.79
C TYR A 151 -17.08 -27.06 -1.82
N ASN A 152 -16.92 -26.56 -0.59
CA ASN A 152 -16.21 -27.23 0.50
C ASN A 152 -17.05 -27.21 1.81
N ASP A 153 -16.45 -27.61 2.92
CA ASP A 153 -17.11 -27.62 4.24
C ASP A 153 -17.46 -26.21 4.78
N ASN A 154 -17.07 -25.15 4.07
CA ASN A 154 -17.40 -23.77 4.42
C ASN A 154 -18.74 -23.30 3.82
N LEU A 155 -19.32 -24.06 2.86
CA LEU A 155 -20.69 -23.82 2.41
C LEU A 155 -21.66 -24.11 3.57
N LYS A 156 -22.42 -23.09 3.97
CA LYS A 156 -23.44 -23.21 5.03
C LYS A 156 -24.77 -22.68 4.52
N ILE A 157 -25.81 -23.49 4.67
CA ILE A 157 -27.20 -23.12 4.41
C ILE A 157 -27.96 -23.36 5.69
N LYS A 158 -28.47 -22.29 6.28
CA LYS A 158 -29.16 -22.33 7.56
C LYS A 158 -30.39 -21.45 7.51
N SER A 159 -31.38 -21.79 8.32
CA SER A 159 -32.61 -21.01 8.44
C SER A 159 -33.18 -21.13 9.84
N GLY A 160 -33.87 -20.09 10.28
CA GLY A 160 -34.62 -20.09 11.52
C GLY A 160 -35.57 -18.90 11.59
N GLU A 161 -36.06 -18.64 12.79
CA GLU A 161 -36.96 -17.53 13.06
C GLU A 161 -36.43 -16.72 14.25
N LEU A 162 -36.46 -15.39 14.11
CA LEU A 162 -36.19 -14.49 15.24
C LEU A 162 -37.30 -14.63 16.29
N SER A 163 -37.02 -14.18 17.53
CA SER A 163 -38.00 -14.25 18.63
C SER A 163 -39.34 -13.55 18.34
N GLN A 164 -39.36 -12.66 17.34
CA GLN A 164 -40.51 -11.90 16.88
C GLN A 164 -41.27 -12.59 15.73
N GLY A 165 -40.90 -13.82 15.34
CA GLY A 165 -41.54 -14.59 14.27
C GLY A 165 -41.07 -14.22 12.85
N VAL A 166 -39.97 -13.49 12.72
CA VAL A 166 -39.38 -13.10 11.43
C VAL A 166 -38.53 -14.24 10.88
N TYR A 167 -38.77 -14.67 9.65
CA TYR A 167 -37.92 -15.64 8.98
C TYR A 167 -36.56 -15.03 8.67
N ILE A 168 -35.51 -15.82 8.92
CA ILE A 168 -34.16 -15.44 8.53
C ILE A 168 -33.38 -16.69 8.10
N GLY A 169 -32.88 -16.63 6.87
CA GLY A 169 -32.06 -17.66 6.24
C GLY A 169 -30.72 -17.11 5.85
N ASN A 170 -29.68 -17.92 5.93
CA ASN A 170 -28.31 -17.53 5.61
C ASN A 170 -27.72 -18.52 4.63
N PHE A 171 -27.12 -17.95 3.60
CA PHE A 171 -26.33 -18.67 2.62
C PHE A 171 -24.92 -18.12 2.70
N ILE A 172 -23.96 -18.96 3.09
CA ILE A 172 -22.55 -18.60 3.20
C ILE A 172 -21.76 -19.50 2.28
N ASN A 173 -20.93 -18.92 1.42
CA ASN A 173 -20.12 -19.69 0.49
C ASN A 173 -18.82 -18.97 0.11
N GLU A 174 -17.77 -19.74 -0.14
CA GLU A 174 -16.50 -19.20 -0.62
C GLU A 174 -16.49 -19.13 -2.14
N TYR A 175 -15.91 -18.06 -2.67
CA TYR A 175 -15.73 -17.89 -4.10
C TYR A 175 -14.37 -17.27 -4.44
N LYS A 176 -14.01 -17.36 -5.73
CA LYS A 176 -12.84 -16.71 -6.31
C LYS A 176 -13.21 -15.91 -7.53
N VAL A 177 -12.75 -14.67 -7.59
CA VAL A 177 -12.73 -13.89 -8.82
C VAL A 177 -11.44 -14.20 -9.57
N ASN A 178 -11.59 -14.63 -10.82
CA ASN A 178 -10.50 -15.09 -11.65
C ASN A 178 -10.13 -14.02 -12.68
N ILE A 179 -8.87 -13.61 -12.68
CA ILE A 179 -8.36 -12.50 -13.49
C ILE A 179 -7.18 -13.00 -14.33
N LYS A 180 -7.25 -12.82 -15.65
CA LYS A 180 -6.21 -13.23 -16.61
C LYS A 180 -5.25 -12.11 -16.94
N TYR A 181 -3.98 -12.47 -17.07
CA TYR A 181 -2.93 -11.62 -17.63
C TYR A 181 -1.89 -12.49 -18.34
N LYS A 182 -1.14 -11.93 -19.28
CA LYS A 182 -0.02 -12.60 -19.93
C LYS A 182 1.24 -12.46 -19.07
N GLY A 183 1.68 -13.59 -18.53
CA GLY A 183 2.96 -13.73 -17.85
C GLY A 183 4.12 -13.91 -18.82
N LYS A 184 5.28 -14.34 -18.31
CA LYS A 184 6.51 -14.44 -19.11
C LYS A 184 6.39 -15.45 -20.27
N ASN A 185 5.68 -16.56 -20.05
CA ASN A 185 5.63 -17.68 -20.99
C ASN A 185 4.20 -18.09 -21.38
N SER A 186 3.18 -17.65 -20.64
CA SER A 186 1.80 -18.09 -20.83
C SER A 186 0.81 -17.08 -20.24
N ILE A 187 -0.47 -17.26 -20.57
CA ILE A 187 -1.55 -16.62 -19.82
C ILE A 187 -1.55 -17.22 -18.40
N GLU A 188 -1.52 -16.36 -17.41
CA GLU A 188 -1.55 -16.68 -15.99
C GLU A 188 -2.87 -16.19 -15.36
N LYS A 189 -3.18 -16.71 -14.18
CA LYS A 189 -4.41 -16.45 -13.43
C LYS A 189 -4.06 -15.83 -12.08
N PHE A 190 -4.63 -14.67 -11.79
CA PHE A 190 -4.67 -14.04 -10.48
C PHE A 190 -6.04 -14.31 -9.85
N GLU A 191 -6.05 -14.80 -8.61
CA GLU A 191 -7.28 -15.15 -7.90
C GLU A 191 -7.49 -14.23 -6.70
N ILE A 192 -8.63 -13.56 -6.63
CA ILE A 192 -9.09 -12.85 -5.43
C ILE A 192 -10.12 -13.75 -4.74
N LYS A 193 -9.84 -14.17 -3.50
CA LYS A 193 -10.73 -15.03 -2.72
C LYS A 193 -11.56 -14.22 -1.75
N ASP A 194 -12.85 -14.55 -1.62
CA ASP A 194 -13.74 -13.91 -0.65
C ASP A 194 -14.90 -14.85 -0.26
N ILE A 195 -15.72 -14.41 0.68
CA ILE A 195 -16.86 -15.17 1.21
C ILE A 195 -18.14 -14.37 1.00
N LEU A 196 -19.11 -14.95 0.30
CA LEU A 196 -20.45 -14.41 0.23
C LEU A 196 -21.19 -14.76 1.51
N LYS A 197 -21.72 -13.76 2.21
CA LYS A 197 -22.63 -13.93 3.35
C LYS A 197 -23.95 -13.26 3.00
N TYR A 198 -24.92 -14.06 2.58
CA TYR A 198 -26.22 -13.57 2.14
C TYR A 198 -27.30 -13.91 3.17
N THR A 199 -28.21 -12.96 3.42
CA THR A 199 -29.38 -13.14 4.28
C THR A 199 -30.66 -13.09 3.46
N SER A 200 -31.50 -14.11 3.55
CA SER A 200 -32.88 -14.10 3.05
C SER A 200 -33.82 -13.87 4.23
N THR A 201 -34.77 -12.94 4.11
CA THR A 201 -35.78 -12.67 5.14
C THR A 201 -37.13 -12.36 4.51
N ASP A 202 -38.22 -12.51 5.25
CA ASP A 202 -39.55 -12.03 4.82
C ASP A 202 -39.91 -10.66 5.41
N ASP A 203 -39.01 -10.06 6.22
CA ASP A 203 -39.26 -8.79 6.88
C ASP A 203 -38.52 -7.62 6.18
N ALA A 204 -39.29 -6.71 5.60
CA ALA A 204 -38.77 -5.53 4.92
C ALA A 204 -38.04 -4.56 5.87
N THR A 205 -38.42 -4.54 7.15
CA THR A 205 -37.74 -3.72 8.18
C THR A 205 -36.35 -4.28 8.45
N PHE A 206 -36.21 -5.61 8.57
CA PHE A 206 -34.94 -6.29 8.76
C PHE A 206 -34.00 -6.02 7.58
N LYS A 207 -34.52 -6.10 6.34
CA LYS A 207 -33.75 -5.70 5.15
C LYS A 207 -33.27 -4.25 5.25
N LEU A 208 -34.17 -3.32 5.52
CA LEU A 208 -33.82 -1.90 5.60
C LEU A 208 -32.75 -1.61 6.65
N VAL A 209 -32.87 -2.18 7.85
CA VAL A 209 -31.90 -1.93 8.93
C VAL A 209 -30.54 -2.55 8.62
N GLY A 210 -30.51 -3.73 8.02
CA GLY A 210 -29.25 -4.38 7.65
C GLY A 210 -28.56 -3.72 6.45
N ASP A 211 -29.32 -3.25 5.45
CA ASP A 211 -28.77 -2.43 4.36
C ASP A 211 -28.14 -1.14 4.92
N ASN A 212 -28.82 -0.51 5.88
CA ASN A 212 -28.33 0.70 6.55
C ASN A 212 -27.08 0.43 7.40
N LEU A 213 -27.01 -0.71 8.10
CA LEU A 213 -25.83 -1.14 8.84
C LEU A 213 -24.62 -1.20 7.91
N VAL A 214 -24.71 -1.98 6.83
CA VAL A 214 -23.60 -2.21 5.91
C VAL A 214 -23.17 -0.90 5.23
N LYS A 215 -24.12 -0.04 4.87
CA LYS A 215 -23.85 1.23 4.17
C LYS A 215 -23.28 2.33 5.07
N ASN A 216 -23.73 2.43 6.32
CA ASN A 216 -23.48 3.62 7.15
C ASN A 216 -22.55 3.37 8.34
N THR A 217 -22.32 2.13 8.76
CA THR A 217 -21.52 1.84 9.97
C THR A 217 -20.10 2.40 9.89
N GLU A 218 -19.48 2.38 8.71
CA GLU A 218 -18.15 2.95 8.51
C GLU A 218 -18.05 4.41 8.97
N LYS A 219 -19.05 5.23 8.63
CA LYS A 219 -19.08 6.66 8.97
C LYS A 219 -19.73 6.94 10.32
N ASP A 220 -20.80 6.22 10.67
CA ASP A 220 -21.55 6.45 11.89
C ASP A 220 -20.70 6.11 13.14
N PHE A 221 -19.81 5.13 13.03
CA PHE A 221 -18.86 4.79 14.08
C PHE A 221 -17.89 5.93 14.40
N LEU A 222 -17.37 6.61 13.37
CA LEU A 222 -16.45 7.75 13.55
C LEU A 222 -17.18 8.98 14.10
N VAL A 223 -18.42 9.23 13.65
CA VAL A 223 -19.24 10.38 14.06
C VAL A 223 -19.77 10.22 15.50
N SER A 224 -19.92 8.98 15.99
CA SER A 224 -20.52 8.69 17.29
C SER A 224 -19.68 9.20 18.45
N ASN A 225 -20.31 9.98 19.34
CA ASN A 225 -19.70 10.41 20.60
C ASN A 225 -19.43 9.23 21.54
N GLU A 226 -20.33 8.25 21.58
CA GLU A 226 -20.22 7.06 22.44
C GLU A 226 -19.06 6.15 22.00
N MET A 227 -18.86 6.05 20.68
CA MET A 227 -17.77 5.24 20.12
C MET A 227 -16.45 5.99 19.99
N ARG A 228 -16.38 7.26 20.40
CA ARG A 228 -15.20 8.11 20.23
C ARG A 228 -13.94 7.49 20.83
N LYS A 229 -14.01 6.89 22.02
CA LYS A 229 -12.83 6.24 22.64
C LYS A 229 -12.36 4.97 21.90
N TYR A 230 -13.19 4.44 20.99
CA TYR A 230 -12.94 3.22 20.22
C TYR A 230 -12.69 3.48 18.73
N SER A 231 -13.08 4.64 18.22
CA SER A 231 -12.77 5.11 16.88
C SER A 231 -11.48 5.90 16.81
N ASN A 232 -10.85 6.20 17.95
CA ASN A 232 -9.60 6.95 18.02
C ASN A 232 -8.54 6.15 18.78
N PHE A 233 -7.51 5.70 18.07
CA PHE A 233 -6.42 4.92 18.62
C PHE A 233 -5.23 5.82 18.95
N GLU A 234 -4.69 5.69 20.15
CA GLU A 234 -3.46 6.39 20.54
C GLU A 234 -2.34 5.38 20.75
N TRP A 235 -1.17 5.63 20.14
CA TRP A 235 -0.03 4.72 20.21
C TRP A 235 0.32 4.31 21.64
N ASN A 236 0.34 5.26 22.57
CA ASN A 236 0.66 5.01 23.97
C ASN A 236 -0.29 4.00 24.65
N ASN A 237 -1.51 3.84 24.14
CA ASN A 237 -2.51 2.94 24.68
C ASN A 237 -2.43 1.54 24.03
N ILE A 238 -1.81 1.39 22.86
CA ILE A 238 -1.80 0.13 22.09
C ILE A 238 -0.42 -0.47 21.80
N LYS A 239 0.67 0.29 22.01
CA LYS A 239 2.05 -0.10 21.67
C LYS A 239 2.61 -1.32 22.41
N GLY A 240 2.03 -1.70 23.55
CA GLY A 240 2.58 -2.72 24.43
C GLY A 240 4.01 -2.37 24.89
N ASN A 241 4.99 -3.21 24.53
CA ASN A 241 6.39 -3.06 24.91
C ASN A 241 7.23 -2.24 23.89
N LYS A 242 6.62 -1.77 22.80
CA LYS A 242 7.30 -0.95 21.79
C LYS A 242 7.62 0.46 22.30
N GLN A 243 8.60 1.11 21.68
CA GLN A 243 9.02 2.47 22.03
C GLN A 243 7.99 3.51 21.60
N THR A 244 7.98 4.69 22.23
CA THR A 244 7.04 5.78 21.89
C THR A 244 7.20 6.27 20.45
N TYR A 245 8.44 6.40 19.98
CA TYR A 245 8.71 6.90 18.63
C TYR A 245 8.32 5.91 17.52
N GLU A 246 8.22 4.61 17.83
CA GLU A 246 7.84 3.57 16.86
C GLU A 246 6.40 3.73 16.34
N GLY A 247 5.57 4.57 16.98
CA GLY A 247 4.21 4.86 16.52
C GLY A 247 4.12 5.58 15.19
N PHE A 248 5.24 6.11 14.65
CA PHE A 248 5.32 6.67 13.30
C PHE A 248 5.64 5.60 12.23
N GLY A 249 5.91 4.35 12.63
CA GLY A 249 6.01 3.20 11.73
C GLY A 249 4.68 2.48 11.58
N ASP A 250 4.72 1.21 11.15
CA ASP A 250 3.54 0.35 11.03
C ASP A 250 2.93 0.05 12.40
N PHE A 251 1.64 0.39 12.53
CA PHE A 251 0.83 0.24 13.74
C PHE A 251 -0.37 -0.71 13.52
N SER A 252 -0.50 -1.32 12.35
CA SER A 252 -1.67 -2.12 11.97
C SER A 252 -1.85 -3.36 12.86
N ASP A 253 -0.73 -4.01 13.22
CA ASP A 253 -0.73 -5.17 14.11
C ASP A 253 -1.13 -4.82 15.55
N GLU A 254 -0.75 -3.64 16.05
CA GLU A 254 -1.18 -3.16 17.37
C GLU A 254 -2.68 -2.88 17.41
N ILE A 255 -3.23 -2.26 16.36
CA ILE A 255 -4.68 -2.05 16.23
C ILE A 255 -5.42 -3.39 16.19
N LYS A 256 -4.94 -4.33 15.35
CA LYS A 256 -5.48 -5.69 15.26
C LYS A 256 -5.47 -6.40 16.61
N LYS A 257 -4.35 -6.35 17.33
CA LYS A 257 -4.21 -6.96 18.65
C LYS A 257 -5.18 -6.34 19.64
N TYR A 258 -5.29 -5.01 19.67
CA TYR A 258 -6.22 -4.31 20.55
C TYR A 258 -7.67 -4.74 20.29
N ILE A 259 -8.12 -4.66 19.03
CA ILE A 259 -9.50 -5.00 18.64
C ILE A 259 -9.84 -6.45 19.00
N ASN A 260 -8.95 -7.39 18.70
CA ASN A 260 -9.19 -8.81 18.95
C ASN A 260 -9.11 -9.21 20.43
N SER A 261 -8.34 -8.48 21.24
CA SER A 261 -8.12 -8.84 22.66
C SER A 261 -9.00 -8.04 23.64
N ASN A 262 -9.68 -6.99 23.17
CA ASN A 262 -10.46 -6.10 24.03
C ASN A 262 -11.96 -6.45 23.97
N ASP A 263 -12.44 -7.15 24.99
CA ASP A 263 -13.87 -7.53 25.07
C ASP A 263 -14.78 -6.34 25.35
N GLU A 264 -14.27 -5.28 25.99
CA GLU A 264 -15.02 -4.02 26.17
C GLU A 264 -15.30 -3.37 24.80
N TYR A 265 -14.29 -3.32 23.92
CA TYR A 265 -14.43 -2.83 22.54
C TYR A 265 -15.52 -3.61 21.80
N LYS A 266 -15.43 -4.95 21.82
CA LYS A 266 -16.39 -5.83 21.14
C LYS A 266 -17.81 -5.63 21.64
N LYS A 267 -17.99 -5.60 22.97
CA LYS A 267 -19.30 -5.38 23.59
C LYS A 267 -19.89 -4.03 23.18
N ASN A 268 -19.11 -2.94 23.28
CA ASN A 268 -19.60 -1.61 22.92
C ASN A 268 -19.90 -1.48 21.42
N LEU A 269 -19.13 -2.16 20.55
CA LEU A 269 -19.44 -2.20 19.12
C LEU A 269 -20.77 -2.93 18.85
N ILE A 270 -21.04 -4.05 19.52
CA ILE A 270 -22.33 -4.74 19.44
C ILE A 270 -23.47 -3.86 19.96
N ASP A 271 -23.29 -3.22 21.11
CA ASP A 271 -24.30 -2.34 21.72
C ASP A 271 -24.60 -1.14 20.81
N PHE A 272 -23.57 -0.52 20.23
CA PHE A 272 -23.70 0.52 19.23
C PHE A 272 -24.50 0.05 18.01
N ILE A 273 -24.19 -1.12 17.46
CA ILE A 273 -24.91 -1.69 16.31
C ILE A 273 -26.39 -1.92 16.67
N LYS A 274 -26.68 -2.51 17.84
CA LYS A 274 -28.04 -2.75 18.33
C LYS A 274 -28.82 -1.45 18.42
N GLN A 275 -28.28 -0.45 19.11
CA GLN A 275 -28.95 0.82 19.39
C GLN A 275 -29.09 1.70 18.15
N LYS A 276 -28.14 1.62 17.21
CA LYS A 276 -28.15 2.47 16.02
C LYS A 276 -29.02 1.89 14.90
N TYR A 277 -29.01 0.57 14.71
CA TYR A 277 -29.63 -0.06 13.54
C TYR A 277 -30.78 -1.00 13.89
N PHE A 278 -30.69 -1.76 14.99
CA PHE A 278 -31.66 -2.82 15.30
C PHE A 278 -32.65 -2.44 16.42
N THR A 279 -33.02 -1.17 16.55
CA THR A 279 -33.97 -0.70 17.58
C THR A 279 -35.36 -1.32 17.46
N SER A 280 -35.80 -1.62 16.23
CA SER A 280 -37.04 -2.35 15.95
C SER A 280 -36.99 -3.82 16.38
N PHE A 281 -35.82 -4.35 16.72
CA PHE A 281 -35.58 -5.75 17.12
C PHE A 281 -34.97 -5.80 18.53
N GLN A 282 -35.69 -5.30 19.54
CA GLN A 282 -35.16 -5.09 20.90
C GLN A 282 -34.55 -6.34 21.57
N ASN A 283 -35.06 -7.54 21.24
CA ASN A 283 -34.57 -8.81 21.80
C ASN A 283 -33.53 -9.51 20.92
N LEU A 284 -32.95 -8.82 19.93
CA LEU A 284 -31.96 -9.41 19.04
C LEU A 284 -30.68 -9.74 19.80
N ASN A 285 -30.38 -11.04 19.91
CA ASN A 285 -29.15 -11.49 20.52
C ASN A 285 -28.00 -11.42 19.52
N LEU A 286 -27.40 -10.24 19.37
CA LEU A 286 -26.15 -10.06 18.60
C LEU A 286 -24.93 -10.34 19.47
N GLU A 287 -23.99 -11.11 18.93
CA GLU A 287 -22.66 -11.36 19.50
C GLU A 287 -21.59 -11.50 18.41
N PHE A 288 -20.32 -11.40 18.79
CA PHE A 288 -19.23 -11.84 17.93
C PHE A 288 -19.03 -13.35 18.12
N SER A 289 -19.04 -14.11 17.02
CA SER A 289 -18.85 -15.58 17.08
C SER A 289 -17.44 -16.02 17.42
N ASN A 290 -16.45 -15.16 17.17
CA ASN A 290 -15.04 -15.47 17.31
C ASN A 290 -14.34 -14.37 18.10
N SER A 291 -13.26 -14.73 18.79
CA SER A 291 -12.37 -13.76 19.42
C SER A 291 -11.66 -12.88 18.39
N ASN A 292 -11.35 -13.43 17.22
CA ASN A 292 -10.74 -12.72 16.10
C ASN A 292 -11.81 -12.11 15.18
N ILE A 293 -12.02 -10.81 15.32
CA ILE A 293 -13.03 -10.03 14.58
C ILE A 293 -12.38 -9.10 13.55
N TYR A 294 -11.08 -8.81 13.66
CA TYR A 294 -10.34 -8.01 12.70
C TYR A 294 -9.99 -8.84 11.46
N LEU A 295 -10.26 -8.29 10.27
CA LEU A 295 -9.90 -8.90 8.99
C LEU A 295 -8.70 -8.21 8.34
N ASP A 296 -8.78 -6.89 8.16
CA ASP A 296 -7.74 -6.08 7.50
C ASP A 296 -7.89 -4.59 7.86
N SER A 297 -6.93 -3.74 7.45
CA SER A 297 -7.02 -2.29 7.58
C SER A 297 -6.35 -1.53 6.44
N LYS A 298 -6.81 -0.30 6.21
CA LYS A 298 -6.28 0.58 5.15
C LYS A 298 -6.13 2.00 5.67
N PHE A 299 -4.88 2.47 5.79
CA PHE A 299 -4.50 3.78 6.32
C PHE A 299 -3.79 4.65 5.28
N LYS A 300 -4.42 4.83 4.13
CA LYS A 300 -3.91 5.62 2.99
C LYS A 300 -3.92 7.14 3.23
N THR A 301 -4.39 7.60 4.38
CA THR A 301 -4.41 9.03 4.70
C THR A 301 -3.67 9.24 6.00
N ASN A 302 -2.36 9.40 5.89
CA ASN A 302 -1.45 9.50 7.01
C ASN A 302 -0.37 10.56 6.78
N LEU A 303 0.38 10.87 7.84
CA LEU A 303 1.42 11.89 7.81
C LEU A 303 2.51 11.62 6.75
N LEU A 304 2.86 10.37 6.47
CA LEU A 304 3.86 10.04 5.46
C LEU A 304 3.42 10.52 4.07
N ASN A 305 2.12 10.47 3.76
CA ASN A 305 1.61 10.90 2.46
C ASN A 305 1.82 12.40 2.21
N VAL A 306 1.95 13.22 3.26
CA VAL A 306 2.35 14.63 3.16
C VAL A 306 3.73 14.76 2.51
N PHE A 307 4.65 13.82 2.78
CA PHE A 307 5.97 13.82 2.17
C PHE A 307 5.95 13.18 0.78
N GLU A 308 5.17 12.12 0.58
CA GLU A 308 5.10 11.37 -0.69
C GLU A 308 4.53 12.18 -1.85
N ASN A 309 3.62 13.12 -1.58
CA ASN A 309 2.94 13.91 -2.60
C ASN A 309 3.61 15.26 -2.92
N LYS A 310 4.73 15.57 -2.25
CA LYS A 310 5.49 16.81 -2.49
C LYS A 310 6.44 16.69 -3.68
N SER A 311 6.49 17.75 -4.49
CA SER A 311 7.59 18.03 -5.42
C SER A 311 8.84 18.47 -4.67
N SER A 312 10.03 18.29 -5.24
CA SER A 312 11.31 18.76 -4.65
C SER A 312 11.29 20.25 -4.27
N ASN A 313 10.56 21.08 -5.02
CA ASN A 313 10.41 22.51 -4.75
C ASN A 313 9.68 22.85 -3.44
N SER A 314 8.94 21.91 -2.85
CA SER A 314 8.23 22.11 -1.58
C SER A 314 8.92 21.46 -0.38
N PHE A 315 10.09 20.85 -0.59
CA PHE A 315 10.91 20.27 0.46
C PHE A 315 11.60 21.36 1.29
N GLU A 316 12.00 20.99 2.51
CA GLU A 316 12.67 21.95 3.39
C GLU A 316 14.05 22.29 2.83
N ASN A 317 14.30 23.59 2.64
CA ASN A 317 15.44 24.07 1.86
C ASN A 317 16.48 24.77 2.75
N TYR A 318 17.67 24.16 2.82
CA TYR A 318 18.81 24.66 3.58
C TYR A 318 19.93 25.23 2.71
N ILE A 319 19.72 25.33 1.39
CA ILE A 319 20.76 25.73 0.41
C ILE A 319 21.33 27.13 0.71
N SER A 320 20.54 28.02 1.31
CA SER A 320 20.93 29.40 1.64
C SER A 320 21.84 29.52 2.87
N SER A 321 21.92 28.49 3.73
CA SER A 321 22.70 28.51 4.98
C SER A 321 23.73 27.38 4.98
N GLU A 322 25.02 27.74 4.98
CA GLU A 322 26.12 26.77 4.99
C GLU A 322 26.12 25.94 6.28
N ALA A 323 25.95 26.58 7.43
CA ALA A 323 25.89 25.90 8.73
C ALA A 323 24.70 24.93 8.83
N SER A 324 23.52 25.33 8.35
CA SER A 324 22.34 24.46 8.36
C SER A 324 22.50 23.31 7.36
N SER A 325 23.05 23.58 6.17
CA SER A 325 23.37 22.55 5.16
C SER A 325 24.37 21.52 5.71
N GLU A 326 25.45 21.95 6.37
CA GLU A 326 26.43 21.07 6.98
C GLU A 326 25.79 20.18 8.07
N LYS A 327 24.99 20.78 8.95
CA LYS A 327 24.40 20.07 10.09
C LYS A 327 23.35 19.05 9.65
N ILE A 328 22.45 19.38 8.71
CA ILE A 328 21.51 18.40 8.16
C ILE A 328 22.23 17.30 7.36
N PHE A 329 23.27 17.67 6.62
CA PHE A 329 24.09 16.72 5.88
C PHE A 329 24.78 15.72 6.81
N LYS A 330 25.47 16.19 7.85
CA LYS A 330 26.09 15.33 8.86
C LYS A 330 25.06 14.41 9.50
N ALA A 331 23.85 14.92 9.75
CA ALA A 331 22.81 14.14 10.38
C ALA A 331 22.34 12.95 9.54
N ILE A 332 22.29 13.12 8.21
CA ILE A 332 21.87 12.07 7.27
C ILE A 332 23.02 11.08 7.00
N PHE A 333 24.25 11.55 6.78
CA PHE A 333 25.30 10.73 6.16
C PHE A 333 26.45 10.32 7.09
N ARG A 334 26.66 10.99 8.23
CA ARG A 334 27.91 10.85 9.00
C ARG A 334 27.74 10.60 10.49
N ASN A 335 26.77 11.24 11.13
CA ASN A 335 26.55 11.09 12.56
C ASN A 335 25.96 9.71 12.88
N ASP A 336 26.28 9.18 14.06
CA ASP A 336 25.61 7.98 14.56
C ASP A 336 24.10 8.23 14.69
N PRO A 337 23.26 7.46 13.98
CA PRO A 337 21.80 7.62 14.04
C PRO A 337 21.19 7.34 15.43
N ASN A 338 21.92 6.69 16.34
CA ASN A 338 21.48 6.49 17.72
C ASN A 338 21.93 7.62 18.67
N SER A 339 22.79 8.51 18.21
CA SER A 339 23.36 9.56 19.05
C SER A 339 22.37 10.69 19.33
N LYS A 340 22.46 11.26 20.53
CA LYS A 340 21.68 12.45 20.91
C LYS A 340 21.97 13.65 19.99
N ILE A 341 23.23 13.80 19.56
CA ILE A 341 23.64 14.87 18.63
C ILE A 341 22.84 14.80 17.32
N ASN A 342 22.58 13.58 16.81
CA ASN A 342 21.82 13.42 15.59
C ASN A 342 20.35 13.81 15.77
N ILE A 343 19.74 13.31 16.83
CA ILE A 343 18.33 13.58 17.18
C ILE A 343 18.13 15.09 17.41
N ASP A 344 19.00 15.72 18.19
CA ASP A 344 18.97 17.16 18.48
C ASP A 344 19.16 17.98 17.19
N SER A 345 20.00 17.53 16.26
CA SER A 345 20.19 18.19 14.96
C SER A 345 18.93 18.18 14.10
N LEU A 346 18.23 17.04 14.04
CA LEU A 346 16.97 16.92 13.33
C LEU A 346 15.87 17.77 13.97
N LYS A 347 15.81 17.79 15.31
CA LYS A 347 14.86 18.59 16.08
C LYS A 347 15.04 20.09 15.86
N GLU A 348 16.27 20.57 15.88
CA GLU A 348 16.58 21.99 15.73
C GLU A 348 16.35 22.50 14.30
N LEU A 349 16.70 21.71 13.29
CA LEU A 349 16.68 22.17 11.90
C LEU A 349 15.43 21.77 11.13
N TYR A 350 14.94 20.54 11.31
CA TYR A 350 13.99 19.91 10.40
C TYR A 350 12.62 19.69 11.02
N PHE A 351 12.54 18.99 12.16
CA PHE A 351 11.31 18.80 12.92
C PHE A 351 11.04 20.02 13.82
N THR A 352 11.00 21.21 13.22
CA THR A 352 10.69 22.44 13.94
C THR A 352 9.18 22.59 14.14
N LYS A 353 8.77 23.37 15.14
CA LYS A 353 7.35 23.68 15.36
C LYS A 353 6.68 24.23 14.10
N THR A 354 7.36 25.13 13.37
CA THR A 354 6.85 25.71 12.12
C THR A 354 6.61 24.64 11.05
N ASN A 355 7.54 23.71 10.88
CA ASN A 355 7.41 22.64 9.89
C ASN A 355 6.31 21.64 10.27
N ILE A 356 6.23 21.24 11.54
CA ILE A 356 5.15 20.38 12.04
C ILE A 356 3.78 21.02 11.82
N GLN A 357 3.62 22.31 12.11
CA GLN A 357 2.35 23.02 11.88
C GLN A 357 1.98 23.06 10.39
N LYS A 358 2.95 23.31 9.51
CA LYS A 358 2.76 23.25 8.06
C LYS A 358 2.27 21.87 7.62
N TRP A 359 2.95 20.81 8.05
CA TRP A 359 2.59 19.44 7.66
C TRP A 359 1.27 18.97 8.26
N ASN A 360 0.95 19.37 9.49
CA ASN A 360 -0.35 19.07 10.11
C ASN A 360 -1.50 19.76 9.36
N LYS A 361 -1.29 20.96 8.82
CA LYS A 361 -2.27 21.62 7.95
C LYS A 361 -2.48 20.83 6.66
N GLU A 362 -1.40 20.41 6.00
CA GLU A 362 -1.48 19.60 4.79
C GLU A 362 -2.15 18.23 5.06
N LEU A 363 -1.83 17.59 6.19
CA LEU A 363 -2.47 16.35 6.62
C LEU A 363 -3.97 16.56 6.89
N LEU A 364 -4.36 17.69 7.49
CA LEU A 364 -5.75 18.02 7.73
C LEU A 364 -6.55 18.10 6.42
N ASP A 365 -5.96 18.66 5.36
CA ASP A 365 -6.59 18.70 4.03
C ASP A 365 -6.78 17.29 3.46
N LEU A 366 -5.80 16.41 3.61
CA LEU A 366 -5.92 15.00 3.21
C LEU A 366 -7.01 14.27 4.01
N LYS A 367 -7.03 14.44 5.34
CA LYS A 367 -8.08 13.88 6.21
C LYS A 367 -9.47 14.38 5.83
N ASN A 368 -9.61 15.65 5.47
CA ASN A 368 -10.88 16.22 5.01
C ASN A 368 -11.36 15.62 3.69
N ASN A 369 -10.44 15.31 2.77
CA ASN A 369 -10.77 14.62 1.53
C ASN A 369 -11.21 13.18 1.78
N TYR A 370 -10.52 12.46 2.68
CA TYR A 370 -10.94 11.12 3.11
C TYR A 370 -12.41 11.09 3.56
N LEU A 371 -12.86 12.06 4.38
CA LEU A 371 -14.25 12.12 4.84
C LEU A 371 -15.24 12.29 3.68
N LYS A 372 -14.87 13.04 2.63
CA LYS A 372 -15.68 13.20 1.41
C LYS A 372 -15.71 11.92 0.57
N ASP A 373 -14.57 11.24 0.46
CA ASP A 373 -14.43 10.01 -0.35
C ASP A 373 -15.28 8.86 0.20
N ILE A 374 -15.43 8.78 1.53
CA ILE A 374 -16.35 7.82 2.18
C ILE A 374 -17.81 8.32 2.20
N LYS A 375 -18.14 9.37 1.45
CA LYS A 375 -19.50 9.90 1.24
C LYS A 375 -20.20 10.31 2.54
N MET A 376 -19.49 10.95 3.47
CA MET A 376 -20.13 11.60 4.63
C MET A 376 -20.96 12.82 4.20
N SER A 377 -22.07 13.06 4.91
CA SER A 377 -22.82 14.31 4.75
C SER A 377 -22.05 15.49 5.35
N GLN A 378 -22.41 16.72 4.97
CA GLN A 378 -21.77 17.92 5.49
C GLN A 378 -21.88 18.05 7.02
N ASP A 379 -23.01 17.63 7.60
CA ASP A 379 -23.22 17.64 9.05
C ASP A 379 -22.33 16.61 9.77
N GLN A 380 -22.15 15.42 9.17
CA GLN A 380 -21.23 14.41 9.68
C GLN A 380 -19.79 14.92 9.64
N ILE A 381 -19.36 15.49 8.52
CA ILE A 381 -18.02 16.09 8.36
C ILE A 381 -17.80 17.17 9.43
N THR A 382 -18.76 18.07 9.60
CA THR A 382 -18.68 19.16 10.58
C THR A 382 -18.59 18.63 12.01
N THR A 383 -19.27 17.52 12.32
CA THR A 383 -19.21 16.87 13.64
C THR A 383 -17.82 16.29 13.91
N VAL A 384 -17.24 15.58 12.95
CA VAL A 384 -15.91 14.98 13.07
C VAL A 384 -14.82 16.06 13.18
N GLN A 385 -14.89 17.10 12.35
CA GLN A 385 -13.91 18.21 12.33
C GLN A 385 -13.84 19.01 13.64
N LYS A 386 -14.90 18.97 14.47
CA LYS A 386 -14.90 19.61 15.80
C LYS A 386 -14.13 18.82 16.86
N THR A 387 -13.74 17.58 16.58
CA THR A 387 -13.07 16.71 17.56
C THR A 387 -11.56 16.94 17.59
N ASN A 388 -10.96 16.89 18.78
CA ASN A 388 -9.51 17.02 18.92
C ASN A 388 -8.80 15.79 18.36
N GLU A 389 -9.41 14.62 18.51
CA GLU A 389 -8.91 13.34 18.04
C GLU A 389 -8.72 13.38 16.51
N PHE A 390 -9.72 13.84 15.75
CA PHE A 390 -9.59 14.02 14.31
C PHE A 390 -8.52 15.05 13.95
N ASN A 391 -8.52 16.22 14.60
CA ASN A 391 -7.60 17.30 14.26
C ASN A 391 -6.14 16.92 14.53
N ASN A 392 -5.87 16.22 15.63
CA ASN A 392 -4.52 15.83 16.07
C ASN A 392 -4.06 14.48 15.52
N ALA A 393 -4.96 13.67 14.94
CA ALA A 393 -4.60 12.36 14.40
C ALA A 393 -3.50 12.45 13.33
N SER A 394 -2.51 11.56 13.46
CA SER A 394 -1.43 11.34 12.49
C SER A 394 -1.88 10.49 11.29
N SER A 395 -3.02 9.80 11.42
CA SER A 395 -3.61 8.99 10.36
C SER A 395 -5.12 8.85 10.51
N ILE A 396 -5.82 8.69 9.39
CA ILE A 396 -7.21 8.25 9.31
C ILE A 396 -7.32 7.15 8.26
N GLY A 397 -8.18 6.18 8.53
CA GLY A 397 -8.39 5.05 7.64
C GLY A 397 -9.56 4.20 8.09
N ASN A 398 -9.61 2.96 7.63
CA ASN A 398 -10.62 2.02 8.06
C ASN A 398 -10.05 0.66 8.44
N VAL A 399 -10.82 -0.05 9.26
CA VAL A 399 -10.62 -1.46 9.60
C VAL A 399 -11.82 -2.26 9.13
N LYS A 400 -11.57 -3.43 8.56
CA LYS A 400 -12.63 -4.38 8.17
C LYS A 400 -12.88 -5.36 9.33
N ILE A 401 -14.13 -5.43 9.77
CA ILE A 401 -14.60 -6.26 10.88
C ILE A 401 -15.48 -7.39 10.35
N LYS A 402 -15.34 -8.57 10.95
CA LYS A 402 -16.12 -9.77 10.65
C LYS A 402 -16.73 -10.40 11.90
N GLY A 403 -17.68 -11.31 11.68
CA GLY A 403 -18.13 -12.28 12.67
C GLY A 403 -19.22 -11.78 13.63
N VAL A 404 -19.89 -10.67 13.31
CA VAL A 404 -21.13 -10.29 14.00
C VAL A 404 -22.22 -11.26 13.60
N ASN A 405 -22.85 -11.89 14.60
CA ASN A 405 -23.86 -12.90 14.39
C ASN A 405 -25.12 -12.61 15.19
N ILE A 406 -26.28 -12.99 14.64
CA ILE A 406 -27.53 -13.08 15.39
C ILE A 406 -27.68 -14.52 15.89
N ILE A 407 -27.94 -14.66 17.18
CA ILE A 407 -28.18 -15.95 17.80
C ILE A 407 -29.66 -16.28 17.75
N ILE A 408 -29.97 -17.41 17.12
CA ILE A 408 -31.32 -17.89 16.86
C ILE A 408 -31.51 -19.21 17.60
N GLY A 409 -32.64 -19.34 18.29
CA GLY A 409 -32.96 -20.53 19.08
C GLY A 409 -32.08 -20.72 20.32
N THR A 410 -32.22 -21.87 20.96
CA THR A 410 -31.48 -22.28 22.17
C THR A 410 -31.15 -23.77 22.12
N GLY A 411 -30.14 -24.20 22.89
CA GLY A 411 -29.74 -25.61 22.98
C GLY A 411 -29.29 -26.20 21.64
N GLU A 412 -29.79 -27.38 21.30
CA GLU A 412 -29.46 -28.10 20.06
C GLU A 412 -29.99 -27.41 18.78
N ASN A 413 -30.98 -26.52 18.93
CA ASN A 413 -31.53 -25.72 17.83
C ASN A 413 -30.85 -24.34 17.72
N LYS A 414 -29.74 -24.11 18.45
CA LYS A 414 -28.99 -22.85 18.36
C LYS A 414 -28.35 -22.74 16.97
N TYR A 415 -28.67 -21.65 16.30
CA TYR A 415 -28.12 -21.29 15.00
C TYR A 415 -27.52 -19.87 15.07
N ASN A 416 -26.29 -19.73 14.58
CA ASN A 416 -25.59 -18.45 14.50
C ASN A 416 -25.72 -17.88 13.08
N HIS A 417 -26.57 -16.87 12.91
CA HIS A 417 -26.75 -16.18 11.64
C HIS A 417 -25.66 -15.16 11.42
N GLU A 418 -24.76 -15.42 10.46
CA GLU A 418 -23.63 -14.53 10.19
C GLU A 418 -24.07 -13.33 9.36
N LEU A 419 -23.83 -12.12 9.89
CA LEU A 419 -24.03 -10.88 9.15
C LEU A 419 -22.86 -10.61 8.19
N PRO A 420 -23.09 -9.80 7.13
CA PRO A 420 -22.02 -9.33 6.27
C PRO A 420 -20.89 -8.64 7.05
N ASP A 421 -19.65 -8.79 6.55
CA ASP A 421 -18.50 -8.04 7.05
C ASP A 421 -18.67 -6.54 6.71
N PHE A 422 -18.11 -5.65 7.53
CA PHE A 422 -18.25 -4.19 7.34
C PHE A 422 -16.98 -3.44 7.74
N ASN A 423 -16.86 -2.20 7.25
CA ASN A 423 -15.75 -1.31 7.60
C ASN A 423 -16.12 -0.38 8.75
N LEU A 424 -15.12 0.04 9.52
CA LEU A 424 -15.19 1.11 10.53
C LEU A 424 -14.12 2.14 10.22
N SER A 425 -14.51 3.41 10.04
CA SER A 425 -13.50 4.49 9.95
C SER A 425 -12.97 4.82 11.33
N ILE A 426 -11.66 4.93 11.44
CA ILE A 426 -10.95 5.20 12.68
C ILE A 426 -9.81 6.20 12.45
N THR A 427 -9.46 6.94 13.49
CA THR A 427 -8.26 7.75 13.51
C THR A 427 -7.18 7.08 14.35
N TYR A 428 -5.93 7.43 14.06
CA TYR A 428 -4.78 6.99 14.81
C TYR A 428 -3.87 8.18 15.10
N ASN A 429 -3.36 8.22 16.32
CA ASN A 429 -2.44 9.26 16.78
C ASN A 429 -1.16 8.66 17.37
N ALA A 430 -0.01 9.06 16.81
CA ALA A 430 1.30 8.68 17.31
C ALA A 430 1.78 9.57 18.48
N SER A 431 1.19 10.76 18.66
CA SER A 431 1.65 11.75 19.66
C SER A 431 0.55 12.71 20.11
N ASN A 432 0.52 13.12 21.38
CA ASN A 432 -0.61 13.90 21.89
C ASN A 432 -0.52 15.41 21.61
N ASN A 433 0.66 15.92 21.22
CA ASN A 433 0.88 17.32 20.90
C ASN A 433 2.13 17.52 20.02
N ASP A 434 2.28 18.73 19.47
CA ASP A 434 3.41 19.11 18.61
C ASP A 434 4.78 18.86 19.27
N SER A 435 4.95 19.12 20.57
CA SER A 435 6.25 18.93 21.24
C SER A 435 6.65 17.46 21.26
N GLN A 436 5.71 16.57 21.60
CA GLN A 436 5.95 15.12 21.56
C GLN A 436 6.17 14.65 20.12
N MET A 437 5.41 15.18 19.17
CA MET A 437 5.55 14.86 17.75
C MET A 437 6.96 15.19 17.25
N ILE A 438 7.50 16.35 17.61
CA ILE A 438 8.87 16.77 17.30
C ILE A 438 9.89 15.76 17.84
N ASP A 439 9.79 15.42 19.12
CA ASP A 439 10.72 14.51 19.78
C ASP A 439 10.68 13.11 19.14
N TYR A 440 9.47 12.57 19.01
CA TYR A 440 9.25 11.22 18.52
C TYR A 440 9.55 11.08 17.02
N LEU A 441 9.20 12.06 16.17
CA LEU A 441 9.59 12.03 14.75
C LEU A 441 11.09 12.16 14.57
N SER A 442 11.76 13.02 15.35
CA SER A 442 13.23 13.16 15.28
C SER A 442 13.90 11.84 15.65
N GLU A 443 13.43 11.21 16.73
CA GLU A 443 13.96 9.93 17.20
C GLU A 443 13.67 8.80 16.23
N PHE A 444 12.43 8.65 15.75
CA PHE A 444 12.04 7.66 14.74
C PHE A 444 12.84 7.82 13.46
N THR A 445 12.92 9.03 12.95
CA THR A 445 13.66 9.33 11.72
C THR A 445 15.14 9.00 11.87
N SER A 446 15.74 9.35 13.00
CA SER A 446 17.14 9.00 13.27
C SER A 446 17.32 7.48 13.39
N LYS A 447 16.58 6.82 14.29
CA LYS A 447 16.83 5.43 14.69
C LYS A 447 16.25 4.38 13.75
N GLU A 448 15.25 4.71 12.95
CA GLU A 448 14.55 3.74 12.07
C GLU A 448 14.69 4.08 10.59
N ILE A 449 14.82 5.36 10.22
CA ILE A 449 14.96 5.75 8.81
C ILE A 449 16.44 5.91 8.42
N ILE A 450 17.16 6.82 9.08
CA ILE A 450 18.59 7.08 8.78
C ILE A 450 19.44 5.86 9.13
N LYS A 451 19.14 5.19 10.25
CA LYS A 451 19.83 3.93 10.60
C LYS A 451 19.72 2.87 9.52
N GLU A 452 18.52 2.65 8.96
CA GLU A 452 18.35 1.67 7.88
C GLU A 452 19.05 2.11 6.59
N PHE A 453 19.09 3.42 6.30
CA PHE A 453 19.94 3.96 5.24
C PHE A 453 21.42 3.64 5.49
N HIS A 454 21.95 3.87 6.70
CA HIS A 454 23.33 3.54 7.06
C HIS A 454 23.61 2.03 6.94
N ASN A 455 22.72 1.20 7.48
CA ASN A 455 22.82 -0.26 7.41
C ASN A 455 22.88 -0.76 5.96
N PHE A 456 22.02 -0.23 5.10
CA PHE A 456 21.96 -0.62 3.70
C PHE A 456 23.24 -0.28 2.94
N TYR A 457 23.78 0.93 3.13
CA TYR A 457 25.03 1.33 2.49
C TYR A 457 26.29 0.81 3.19
N GLY A 458 26.15 0.15 4.34
CA GLY A 458 27.28 -0.26 5.18
C GLY A 458 28.10 0.93 5.69
N ILE A 459 27.43 2.04 6.02
CA ILE A 459 28.08 3.23 6.56
C ILE A 459 28.48 2.94 8.01
N ASP A 460 29.78 2.99 8.28
CA ASP A 460 30.28 2.89 9.65
C ASP A 460 29.99 4.19 10.42
N SER A 461 28.96 4.15 11.25
CA SER A 461 28.52 5.25 12.11
C SER A 461 29.54 5.67 13.16
N ASN A 462 30.54 4.82 13.47
CA ASN A 462 31.64 5.14 14.39
C ASN A 462 32.86 5.71 13.65
N PHE A 463 32.82 5.76 12.31
CA PHE A 463 33.93 6.26 11.54
C PHE A 463 34.11 7.76 11.75
N LYS A 464 35.32 8.15 12.18
CA LYS A 464 35.70 9.56 12.26
C LYS A 464 36.03 10.08 10.86
N TYR A 465 35.07 10.79 10.27
CA TYR A 465 35.30 11.53 9.03
C TYR A 465 36.36 12.64 9.22
N PRO A 466 37.10 12.99 8.15
CA PRO A 466 37.95 14.18 8.15
C PRO A 466 37.18 15.44 8.57
N GLU A 467 37.92 16.47 8.95
CA GLU A 467 37.30 17.77 9.24
C GLU A 467 36.47 18.23 8.05
N PHE A 468 35.28 18.71 8.35
CA PHE A 468 34.32 19.13 7.34
C PHE A 468 34.93 20.24 6.48
N ASN A 469 34.74 20.15 5.16
CA ASN A 469 35.28 21.12 4.22
C ASN A 469 36.83 21.20 4.19
N SER A 470 37.54 20.19 4.70
CA SER A 470 39.00 20.03 4.52
C SER A 470 39.32 19.49 3.13
N ASN A 471 40.60 19.55 2.71
CA ASN A 471 41.04 18.93 1.45
C ASN A 471 40.85 17.41 1.43
N GLU A 472 40.82 16.77 2.60
CA GLU A 472 40.60 15.33 2.75
C GLU A 472 39.12 14.93 2.85
N ASP A 473 38.21 15.90 3.01
CA ASP A 473 36.77 15.66 3.20
C ASP A 473 36.10 15.00 1.98
N TYR A 474 35.06 14.21 2.22
CA TYR A 474 34.32 13.46 1.19
C TYR A 474 32.92 13.10 1.70
N LEU A 475 31.97 12.78 0.80
CA LEU A 475 30.56 12.56 1.12
C LEU A 475 30.34 11.52 2.22
N MET A 476 30.62 10.26 1.90
CA MET A 476 30.36 9.11 2.76
C MET A 476 31.27 7.93 2.42
N ASN A 477 31.39 6.99 3.36
CA ASN A 477 31.91 5.65 3.10
C ASN A 477 30.76 4.72 2.72
N ILE A 478 30.99 3.82 1.76
CA ILE A 478 30.11 2.68 1.50
C ILE A 478 30.89 1.42 1.86
N GLY A 479 30.31 0.56 2.69
CA GLY A 479 30.92 -0.68 3.15
C GLY A 479 30.21 -1.96 2.72
N ASP A 480 29.01 -1.85 2.15
CA ASP A 480 28.33 -3.04 1.63
C ASP A 480 29.02 -3.59 0.38
N LYS A 481 29.58 -4.80 0.50
CA LYS A 481 30.39 -5.44 -0.54
C LYS A 481 29.59 -5.73 -1.81
N ASN A 482 28.30 -6.04 -1.69
CA ASN A 482 27.43 -6.33 -2.82
C ASN A 482 27.11 -5.04 -3.58
N LEU A 483 26.78 -3.96 -2.86
CA LEU A 483 26.57 -2.64 -3.45
C LEU A 483 27.83 -2.17 -4.19
N ILE A 484 29.00 -2.25 -3.56
CA ILE A 484 30.28 -1.87 -4.16
C ILE A 484 30.52 -2.66 -5.45
N SER A 485 30.34 -3.98 -5.42
CA SER A 485 30.51 -4.85 -6.60
C SER A 485 29.55 -4.48 -7.73
N ASN A 486 28.28 -4.23 -7.42
CA ASN A 486 27.27 -3.81 -8.39
C ASN A 486 27.59 -2.46 -9.02
N MET A 487 28.01 -1.47 -8.22
CA MET A 487 28.42 -0.16 -8.71
C MET A 487 29.64 -0.25 -9.63
N LYS A 488 30.67 -1.01 -9.24
CA LYS A 488 31.87 -1.27 -10.08
C LYS A 488 31.47 -1.92 -11.41
N LYS A 489 30.58 -2.92 -11.37
CA LYS A 489 30.08 -3.61 -12.56
C LYS A 489 29.26 -2.68 -13.47
N TYR A 490 28.42 -1.82 -12.90
CA TYR A 490 27.63 -0.85 -13.66
C TYR A 490 28.53 0.05 -14.50
N TYR A 491 29.55 0.66 -13.90
CA TYR A 491 30.45 1.57 -14.61
C TYR A 491 31.40 0.87 -15.58
N LYS A 492 31.80 -0.37 -15.28
CA LYS A 492 32.53 -1.18 -16.24
C LYS A 492 31.72 -1.42 -17.52
N ASN A 493 30.41 -1.59 -17.39
CA ASN A 493 29.51 -1.82 -18.52
C ASN A 493 29.06 -0.52 -19.21
N ASN A 494 29.04 0.60 -18.48
CA ASN A 494 28.62 1.91 -18.97
C ASN A 494 29.71 2.99 -18.74
N PRO A 495 30.91 2.86 -19.35
CA PRO A 495 32.01 3.78 -19.08
C PRO A 495 31.70 5.22 -19.50
N GLY A 496 30.76 5.43 -20.45
CA GLY A 496 30.32 6.75 -20.88
C GLY A 496 29.50 7.52 -19.83
N ASP A 497 28.98 6.85 -18.80
CA ASP A 497 28.17 7.47 -17.75
C ASP A 497 29.00 8.23 -16.72
N LEU A 498 30.33 8.06 -16.73
CA LEU A 498 31.30 8.90 -16.02
C LEU A 498 31.83 10.05 -16.89
N GLY A 499 31.16 10.34 -18.01
CA GLY A 499 31.53 11.39 -18.93
C GLY A 499 31.43 12.80 -18.32
N GLU A 500 32.00 13.77 -19.04
CA GLU A 500 32.08 15.16 -18.58
C GLU A 500 30.71 15.71 -18.15
N GLY A 501 30.66 16.15 -16.89
CA GLY A 501 29.52 16.84 -16.30
C GLY A 501 28.28 16.02 -15.93
N TYR A 502 28.38 14.69 -15.92
CA TYR A 502 27.33 13.80 -15.44
C TYR A 502 27.52 13.46 -13.96
N LEU A 503 27.22 14.39 -13.06
CA LEU A 503 27.21 14.07 -11.62
C LEU A 503 25.96 13.29 -11.20
N ALA A 504 24.87 13.48 -11.93
CA ALA A 504 23.61 12.80 -11.65
C ALA A 504 23.77 11.28 -11.74
N THR A 505 24.63 10.77 -12.63
CA THR A 505 24.90 9.33 -12.77
C THR A 505 25.63 8.75 -11.57
N VAL A 506 26.41 9.53 -10.82
CA VAL A 506 27.05 9.09 -9.57
C VAL A 506 26.00 8.80 -8.50
N PHE A 507 25.13 9.76 -8.23
CA PHE A 507 24.01 9.56 -7.29
C PHE A 507 23.01 8.54 -7.79
N TRP A 508 22.72 8.56 -9.10
CA TRP A 508 21.86 7.58 -9.73
C TRP A 508 22.44 6.19 -9.57
N THR A 509 23.75 5.96 -9.77
CA THR A 509 24.38 4.65 -9.57
C THR A 509 24.36 4.21 -8.11
N ILE A 510 24.59 5.12 -7.16
CA ILE A 510 24.42 4.85 -5.72
C ILE A 510 23.00 4.30 -5.46
N ILE A 511 22.01 4.77 -6.22
CA ILE A 511 20.58 4.44 -6.09
C ILE A 511 20.07 3.40 -7.10
N TYR A 512 20.75 3.07 -8.19
CA TYR A 512 20.16 2.30 -9.30
C TYR A 512 21.08 1.23 -9.87
N ALA A 513 22.37 1.19 -9.50
CA ALA A 513 23.20 0.04 -9.87
C ALA A 513 22.76 -1.27 -9.20
N ASN A 514 21.80 -1.20 -8.28
CA ASN A 514 21.21 -2.35 -7.63
C ASN A 514 19.93 -2.78 -8.35
N THR A 515 19.74 -4.10 -8.46
CA THR A 515 18.50 -4.66 -9.03
C THR A 515 17.27 -4.13 -8.27
N SER A 516 16.11 -4.09 -8.93
CA SER A 516 14.82 -3.72 -8.31
C SER A 516 14.55 -4.51 -7.01
N GLN A 517 15.13 -5.71 -6.88
CA GLN A 517 15.07 -6.56 -5.71
C GLN A 517 15.81 -6.00 -4.49
N ILE A 518 16.99 -5.39 -4.65
CA ILE A 518 17.79 -4.87 -3.52
C ILE A 518 17.14 -3.61 -2.92
N HIS A 519 16.58 -2.73 -3.76
CA HIS A 519 15.77 -1.61 -3.27
C HIS A 519 14.54 -2.08 -2.50
N SER A 520 13.89 -3.15 -2.96
CA SER A 520 12.77 -3.73 -2.24
C SER A 520 13.16 -4.23 -0.84
N ILE A 521 14.42 -4.60 -0.59
CA ILE A 521 14.91 -5.04 0.73
C ILE A 521 15.05 -3.85 1.68
N LEU A 522 15.74 -2.78 1.26
CA LEU A 522 15.82 -1.54 2.05
C LEU A 522 14.43 -1.05 2.43
N LEU A 523 13.54 -1.01 1.44
CA LEU A 523 12.20 -0.47 1.62
C LEU A 523 11.34 -1.35 2.54
N LYS A 524 11.45 -2.68 2.45
CA LYS A 524 10.79 -3.59 3.40
C LYS A 524 11.28 -3.39 4.84
N ASN A 525 12.55 -3.04 5.01
CA ASN A 525 13.16 -2.87 6.33
C ASN A 525 12.83 -1.50 6.95
N ILE A 526 12.50 -0.49 6.14
CA ILE A 526 11.97 0.76 6.65
C ILE A 526 10.56 0.49 7.20
N LYS A 527 10.39 0.73 8.50
CA LYS A 527 9.15 0.51 9.26
C LYS A 527 7.94 1.34 8.81
N THR A 528 8.01 2.07 7.69
CA THR A 528 6.91 2.88 7.13
C THR A 528 6.34 2.31 5.83
N SER A 529 6.86 1.19 5.32
CA SER A 529 6.55 0.71 3.97
C SER A 529 5.09 0.31 3.74
N THR A 530 4.39 -0.15 4.77
CA THR A 530 2.96 -0.51 4.72
C THR A 530 2.03 0.71 4.77
N LEU A 531 2.56 1.89 5.12
CA LEU A 531 1.83 3.17 5.14
C LEU A 531 1.94 3.94 3.82
N SER A 532 2.79 3.49 2.91
CA SER A 532 3.08 4.19 1.65
C SER A 532 2.00 3.91 0.60
N ASP A 533 1.52 4.98 -0.05
CA ASP A 533 0.52 4.87 -1.13
C ASP A 533 1.14 4.68 -2.51
N LYS A 534 2.44 4.95 -2.64
CA LYS A 534 3.19 4.81 -3.88
C LYS A 534 4.13 3.63 -3.78
N PRO A 535 4.45 2.97 -4.90
CA PRO A 535 5.57 2.05 -4.92
C PRO A 535 6.84 2.79 -4.45
N VAL A 536 7.38 2.37 -3.31
CA VAL A 536 8.39 3.14 -2.56
C VAL A 536 9.72 3.31 -3.33
N TYR A 537 9.92 2.63 -4.47
CA TYR A 537 11.06 2.90 -5.36
C TYR A 537 10.97 4.27 -6.07
N GLU A 538 9.80 4.92 -6.06
CA GLU A 538 9.60 6.31 -6.52
C GLU A 538 9.93 7.34 -5.43
N SER A 539 10.33 6.89 -4.24
CA SER A 539 10.75 7.73 -3.12
C SER A 539 12.23 8.07 -3.25
N PHE A 540 12.52 9.33 -3.60
CA PHE A 540 13.85 9.83 -3.97
C PHE A 540 14.93 9.73 -2.86
N PHE A 541 15.81 8.73 -2.87
CA PHE A 541 16.88 8.66 -1.85
C PHE A 541 17.85 9.85 -1.89
N ILE A 542 18.49 10.11 -3.03
CA ILE A 542 19.40 11.24 -3.23
C ILE A 542 19.27 11.66 -4.69
N ASN A 543 18.90 12.90 -4.97
CA ASN A 543 18.90 13.42 -6.33
C ASN A 543 19.68 14.73 -6.35
N ILE A 544 20.32 15.04 -7.47
CA ILE A 544 20.82 16.41 -7.67
C ILE A 544 19.59 17.27 -7.94
N ASN A 545 19.45 18.40 -7.26
CA ASN A 545 18.26 19.21 -7.43
C ASN A 545 18.31 19.92 -8.79
N ASP A 546 17.19 19.77 -9.53
CA ASP A 546 16.79 20.58 -10.66
C ASP A 546 16.41 21.97 -10.14
N SER A 547 17.40 22.82 -9.82
CA SER A 547 17.12 24.25 -9.64
C SER A 547 16.39 24.75 -10.90
N ASN A 548 15.49 25.73 -10.80
CA ASN A 548 14.82 26.34 -11.97
C ASN A 548 15.79 26.87 -13.07
N ASN A 549 17.11 26.79 -12.85
CA ASN A 549 18.19 27.15 -13.78
C ASN A 549 18.93 25.95 -14.42
N LEU A 550 18.55 24.70 -14.08
CA LEU A 550 19.07 23.43 -14.61
C LEU A 550 17.88 22.51 -14.94
N PHE A 551 17.70 22.17 -16.22
CA PHE A 551 16.48 21.55 -16.78
C PHE A 551 16.29 20.05 -16.43
N ASP A 552 15.02 19.73 -16.17
CA ASP A 552 14.32 18.51 -15.70
C ASP A 552 14.68 17.14 -16.36
N TYR A 553 14.47 16.04 -15.62
CA TYR A 553 14.41 14.64 -16.09
C TYR A 553 13.40 14.40 -17.23
N ALA A 554 12.31 15.16 -17.31
CA ALA A 554 11.43 15.18 -18.49
C ALA A 554 12.18 15.62 -19.78
N SER A 555 13.28 16.38 -19.61
CA SER A 555 14.23 16.83 -20.63
C SER A 555 15.50 15.99 -20.70
N SER A 556 15.66 14.92 -19.91
CA SER A 556 16.83 14.01 -19.99
C SER A 556 17.00 13.32 -21.36
N ARG A 557 15.94 13.33 -22.17
CA ARG A 557 15.98 12.91 -23.59
C ARG A 557 16.61 13.95 -24.52
N VAL A 558 16.76 15.20 -24.07
CA VAL A 558 17.43 16.28 -24.79
C VAL A 558 18.91 16.28 -24.37
N TRP A 559 19.73 15.56 -25.13
CA TRP A 559 21.18 15.61 -25.03
C TRP A 559 21.66 17.06 -25.23
N GLY A 560 21.95 17.81 -24.15
CA GLY A 560 22.42 19.19 -24.34
C GLY A 560 22.84 19.99 -23.11
N ASN A 561 22.24 19.78 -21.93
CA ASN A 561 22.47 20.67 -20.79
C ASN A 561 23.15 19.93 -19.63
N ARG A 562 24.44 19.62 -19.81
CA ARG A 562 25.31 19.03 -18.78
C ARG A 562 25.94 20.13 -17.94
N ASN A 563 26.09 19.89 -16.65
CA ASN A 563 26.85 20.77 -15.78
C ASN A 563 28.30 20.32 -15.74
N ASN A 564 29.25 21.14 -16.20
CA ASN A 564 30.59 20.64 -16.49
C ASN A 564 31.71 21.41 -15.78
N LYS A 565 31.58 21.69 -14.47
CA LYS A 565 32.76 22.14 -13.70
C LYS A 565 33.64 20.98 -13.27
N ILE A 566 33.01 19.86 -12.94
CA ILE A 566 33.66 18.69 -12.38
C ILE A 566 33.21 17.43 -13.12
N THR A 567 34.10 16.46 -13.22
CA THR A 567 33.84 15.14 -13.81
C THR A 567 34.13 14.08 -12.76
N ALA A 568 33.28 13.07 -12.70
CA ALA A 568 33.46 11.93 -11.82
C ALA A 568 34.29 10.84 -12.51
N SER A 569 35.22 10.24 -11.79
CA SER A 569 35.90 9.02 -12.19
C SER A 569 35.82 8.00 -11.06
N LEU A 570 35.74 6.72 -11.43
CA LEU A 570 35.83 5.62 -10.48
C LEU A 570 37.22 5.02 -10.56
N ASN A 571 37.99 5.17 -9.49
CA ASN A 571 39.19 4.38 -9.24
C ASN A 571 38.80 3.13 -8.43
N ASP A 572 39.68 2.13 -8.34
CA ASP A 572 39.35 0.82 -7.76
C ASP A 572 38.52 0.90 -6.48
N ASP A 573 38.81 1.81 -5.53
CA ASP A 573 38.04 1.92 -4.28
C ASP A 573 37.46 3.32 -3.99
N ILE A 574 37.50 4.26 -4.95
CA ILE A 574 37.12 5.66 -4.67
C ILE A 574 36.46 6.31 -5.90
N PHE A 575 35.29 6.93 -5.69
CA PHE A 575 34.79 7.95 -6.61
C PHE A 575 35.52 9.26 -6.36
N VAL A 576 36.15 9.77 -7.41
CA VAL A 576 36.94 11.00 -7.39
C VAL A 576 36.30 12.01 -8.31
N PHE A 577 36.21 13.25 -7.87
CA PHE A 577 35.85 14.40 -8.70
C PHE A 577 37.11 15.12 -9.14
N THR A 578 37.21 15.40 -10.42
CA THR A 578 38.28 16.18 -11.04
C THR A 578 37.68 17.36 -11.79
N SER A 579 38.48 18.33 -12.19
CA SER A 579 38.00 19.43 -13.04
C SER A 579 37.59 18.89 -14.42
N ALA A 580 36.41 19.25 -14.90
CA ALA A 580 35.95 18.84 -16.22
C ALA A 580 36.72 19.61 -17.32
N LYS A 581 36.98 18.94 -18.45
CA LYS A 581 37.78 19.53 -19.54
C LYS A 581 36.97 20.38 -20.51
N GLY A 582 35.65 20.22 -20.60
CA GLY A 582 34.77 21.02 -21.47
C GLY A 582 33.37 21.26 -20.87
N GLY A 583 32.60 22.18 -21.49
CA GLY A 583 31.19 22.46 -21.18
C GLY A 583 30.89 23.74 -20.40
N ALA A 584 29.60 24.00 -20.08
CA ALA A 584 29.14 25.23 -19.43
C ALA A 584 29.69 25.38 -17.99
N LYS A 585 30.62 26.33 -17.81
CA LYS A 585 31.31 26.66 -16.54
C LYS A 585 30.58 27.71 -15.69
N ASP A 586 29.47 28.25 -16.17
CA ASP A 586 28.71 29.31 -15.52
C ASP A 586 27.57 28.77 -14.63
N LYS A 587 27.29 27.46 -14.67
CA LYS A 587 26.23 26.82 -13.90
C LYS A 587 26.80 25.78 -12.95
N ASN A 588 26.31 25.75 -11.70
CA ASN A 588 26.62 24.72 -10.71
C ASN A 588 25.35 23.95 -10.34
N PRO A 589 25.39 22.61 -10.19
CA PRO A 589 24.38 21.94 -9.44
C PRO A 589 24.78 22.20 -7.99
N ASP A 590 24.20 23.20 -7.37
CA ASP A 590 24.68 23.61 -6.07
C ASP A 590 24.07 22.78 -4.93
N SER A 591 23.06 21.95 -5.24
CA SER A 591 22.22 21.32 -4.24
C SER A 591 21.86 19.86 -4.53
N ILE A 592 21.66 19.13 -3.43
CA ILE A 592 21.16 17.76 -3.38
C ILE A 592 19.78 17.80 -2.75
N THR A 593 18.85 17.07 -3.34
CA THR A 593 17.56 16.68 -2.79
C THR A 593 17.67 15.31 -2.15
N PHE A 594 17.23 15.15 -0.90
CA PHE A 594 17.17 13.87 -0.21
C PHE A 594 15.73 13.63 0.27
N LYS A 595 15.17 12.45 -0.01
CA LYS A 595 13.84 12.05 0.47
C LYS A 595 13.84 10.60 0.96
N LEU A 596 13.58 10.41 2.23
CA LEU A 596 13.37 9.08 2.79
C LEU A 596 12.41 9.12 3.98
N GLY A 597 11.29 8.40 3.87
CA GLY A 597 10.24 8.41 4.88
C GLY A 597 9.76 9.84 5.18
N TYR A 598 9.92 10.27 6.44
CA TYR A 598 9.57 11.61 6.91
C TYR A 598 10.64 12.69 6.63
N LEU A 599 11.76 12.34 5.98
CA LEU A 599 12.78 13.31 5.53
C LEU A 599 12.55 13.67 4.07
N ALA A 600 12.51 14.96 3.77
CA ALA A 600 12.44 15.53 2.43
C ALA A 600 13.11 16.92 2.45
N VAL A 601 14.39 16.98 2.07
CA VAL A 601 15.24 18.16 2.22
C VAL A 601 16.01 18.49 0.95
N ASN A 602 16.30 19.77 0.76
CA ASN A 602 17.29 20.27 -0.17
C ASN A 602 18.44 20.90 0.62
N PHE A 603 19.68 20.52 0.35
CA PHE A 603 20.86 21.13 0.98
C PHE A 603 21.96 21.38 -0.05
N LYS A 604 22.80 22.37 0.23
CA LYS A 604 23.91 22.70 -0.67
C LYS A 604 24.98 21.63 -0.51
N TYR A 605 25.59 21.13 -1.58
CA TYR A 605 26.72 20.17 -1.47
C TYR A 605 28.04 20.70 -2.02
N GLU A 606 27.99 21.54 -3.05
CA GLU A 606 29.21 22.08 -3.67
C GLU A 606 30.09 22.84 -2.67
N LYS A 607 29.48 23.73 -1.86
CA LYS A 607 30.18 24.47 -0.80
C LYS A 607 30.66 23.56 0.33
N LEU A 608 29.92 22.49 0.62
CA LEU A 608 30.29 21.55 1.68
C LEU A 608 31.61 20.81 1.34
N PHE A 609 31.83 20.55 0.05
CA PHE A 609 32.99 19.80 -0.43
C PHE A 609 34.08 20.64 -1.11
N LYS A 610 33.94 21.98 -1.11
CA LYS A 610 34.90 22.92 -1.76
C LYS A 610 35.20 22.56 -3.22
N LEU A 611 34.17 22.12 -3.94
CA LEU A 611 34.34 21.73 -5.35
C LEU A 611 34.69 22.98 -6.17
N SER A 612 35.75 22.92 -6.97
CA SER A 612 36.21 24.06 -7.78
C SER A 612 36.66 23.62 -9.18
N GLU A 613 36.66 24.55 -10.14
CA GLU A 613 37.15 24.32 -11.51
C GLU A 613 38.67 24.14 -11.61
N ASN A 614 39.38 24.43 -10.52
CA ASN A 614 40.83 24.32 -10.42
C ASN A 614 41.23 23.18 -9.46
N GLN A 615 40.31 22.29 -9.11
CA GLN A 615 40.63 21.15 -8.25
C GLN A 615 41.35 20.06 -9.05
N ASP A 616 42.50 19.61 -8.56
CA ASP A 616 43.25 18.51 -9.20
C ASP A 616 42.47 17.20 -9.07
N SER A 617 42.12 16.82 -7.84
CA SER A 617 41.26 15.69 -7.55
C SER A 617 40.68 15.79 -6.14
N LYS A 618 39.44 15.33 -5.95
CA LYS A 618 38.73 15.34 -4.67
C LYS A 618 37.99 14.03 -4.48
N ALA A 619 38.34 13.27 -3.44
CA ALA A 619 37.57 12.08 -3.09
C ALA A 619 36.12 12.48 -2.75
N PHE A 620 35.17 11.72 -3.26
CA PHE A 620 33.75 11.98 -3.05
C PHE A 620 33.07 10.83 -2.32
N VAL A 621 33.21 9.59 -2.76
CA VAL A 621 32.71 8.41 -2.05
C VAL A 621 33.84 7.38 -1.97
N LYS A 622 34.08 6.83 -0.78
CA LYS A 622 35.10 5.80 -0.58
C LYS A 622 34.44 4.45 -0.33
N PHE A 623 34.98 3.40 -0.96
CA PHE A 623 34.61 2.02 -0.70
C PHE A 623 35.53 1.47 0.39
N LYS A 624 34.95 1.02 1.50
CA LYS A 624 35.71 0.54 2.66
C LYS A 624 35.20 -0.83 3.07
N TYR A 625 36.02 -1.85 2.87
CA TYR A 625 35.67 -3.26 3.05
C TYR A 625 35.65 -3.76 4.49
#